data_AF-A0A6P7U0W4-F1
#
_entry.id   AF-A0A6P7U0W4-F1
#
_cell.length_a   1.000
_cell.length_b   1.000
_cell.length_c   1.000
_cell.angle_alpha   90.00
_cell.angle_beta   90.00
_cell.angle_gamma   90.00
#
_symmetry.space_group_name_H-M   'P 1'
#
loop_
_entity.id
_entity.type
_entity.pdbx_description
1 polymer ?
#
loop_
_entity_poly.entity_id
_entity_poly.type
_entity_poly.pdbx_seq_one_letter_code
_entity_poly.pdbx_strand_id
1 'polypeptide(L)'
;MMIVATSHQNSCSNMQKLARRRVRLHLRRLRHREYSKLRTLVPSVANNNKVSKVTVIEEAIKYIDSLHKALVERLQNVRPAGVEAVTEENVKEVVCQMMSFNASTQQCQQKATFNFHSLEKKRKIPSFSQIQRRRSKYL
;
A
#
# COMPACT_ATOMS: atom_id res chain seq x y z
N MET A 1 -3.84 14.49 57.20
CA MET A 1 -3.64 15.22 55.93
C MET A 1 -4.38 14.47 54.83
N MET A 2 -5.47 15.03 54.29
CA MET A 2 -6.21 14.41 53.17
C MET A 2 -5.70 14.99 51.85
N ILE A 3 -5.23 14.12 50.95
CA ILE A 3 -4.86 14.49 49.58
C ILE A 3 -6.16 14.59 48.77
N VAL A 4 -6.59 15.82 48.49
CA VAL A 4 -7.73 16.10 47.61
C VAL A 4 -7.31 15.76 46.18
N ALA A 5 -7.84 14.66 45.65
CA ALA A 5 -7.74 14.33 44.24
C ALA A 5 -8.58 15.34 43.44
N THR A 6 -7.95 16.41 42.95
CA THR A 6 -8.60 17.35 42.03
C THR A 6 -8.82 16.64 40.69
N SER A 7 -10.08 16.36 40.38
CA SER A 7 -10.51 15.84 39.08
C SER A 7 -10.18 16.86 37.98
N HIS A 8 -9.02 16.70 37.33
CA HIS A 8 -8.70 17.43 36.12
C HIS A 8 -9.62 16.95 34.99
N GLN A 9 -10.74 17.67 34.81
CA GLN A 9 -11.60 17.57 33.64
C GLN A 9 -10.76 17.89 32.40
N ASN A 10 -10.19 16.86 31.76
CA ASN A 10 -9.44 16.94 30.51
C ASN A 10 -10.37 17.36 29.36
N SER A 11 -10.70 18.65 29.35
CA SER A 11 -11.54 19.31 28.38
C SER A 11 -10.75 19.48 27.10
N CYS A 12 -10.79 18.47 26.25
CA CYS A 12 -10.17 18.49 24.92
C CYS A 12 -10.74 19.68 24.13
N SER A 13 -9.90 20.67 23.80
CA SER A 13 -10.30 21.88 23.06
C SER A 13 -11.04 21.52 21.76
N ASN A 14 -11.98 22.36 21.32
CA ASN A 14 -12.70 22.17 20.06
C ASN A 14 -11.75 21.95 18.87
N MET A 15 -10.57 22.60 18.88
CA MET A 15 -9.53 22.36 17.88
C MET A 15 -8.97 20.94 17.92
N GLN A 16 -8.72 20.40 19.12
CA GLN A 16 -8.24 19.03 19.29
C GLN A 16 -9.32 18.02 18.85
N LYS A 17 -10.60 18.28 19.15
CA LYS A 17 -11.73 17.46 18.66
C LYS A 17 -11.80 17.45 17.13
N LEU A 18 -11.63 18.61 16.49
CA LEU A 18 -11.60 18.73 15.02
C LEU A 18 -10.39 18.00 14.39
N ALA A 19 -9.20 18.14 14.99
CA ALA A 19 -8.01 17.42 14.55
C ALA A 19 -8.23 15.89 14.61
N ARG A 20 -8.74 15.38 15.74
CA ARG A 20 -9.10 13.96 15.91
C ARG A 20 -10.14 13.49 14.88
N ARG A 21 -11.13 14.33 14.54
CA ARG A 21 -12.12 14.02 13.50
C ARG A 21 -11.48 13.91 12.12
N ARG A 22 -10.57 14.82 11.76
CA ARG A 22 -9.85 14.79 10.48
C ARG A 22 -9.00 13.52 10.34
N VAL A 23 -8.25 13.15 11.39
CA VAL A 23 -7.45 11.91 11.39
C VAL A 23 -8.34 10.68 11.21
N ARG A 24 -9.45 10.57 11.97
CA ARG A 24 -10.38 9.44 11.83
C ARG A 24 -10.96 9.31 10.42
N LEU A 25 -11.36 10.43 9.82
CA LEU A 25 -11.87 10.46 8.45
C LEU A 25 -10.79 10.06 7.43
N HIS A 26 -9.56 10.54 7.61
CA HIS A 26 -8.44 10.18 6.76
C HIS A 26 -8.15 8.68 6.81
N LEU A 27 -8.05 8.10 8.01
CA LEU A 27 -7.84 6.66 8.19
C LEU A 27 -8.98 5.82 7.61
N ARG A 28 -10.23 6.28 7.73
CA ARG A 28 -11.38 5.61 7.10
C ARG A 28 -11.25 5.59 5.57
N ARG A 29 -10.85 6.70 4.96
CA ARG A 29 -10.63 6.80 3.51
C ARG A 29 -9.49 5.90 3.05
N LEU A 30 -8.39 5.87 3.80
CA LEU A 30 -7.27 4.96 3.51
C LEU A 30 -7.72 3.50 3.54
N ARG A 31 -8.40 3.06 4.61
CA ARG A 31 -8.90 1.68 4.69
C ARG A 31 -9.83 1.33 3.52
N HIS A 32 -10.68 2.25 3.10
CA HIS A 32 -11.57 2.02 1.96
C HIS A 32 -10.80 1.91 0.64
N ARG A 33 -9.79 2.77 0.44
CA ARG A 33 -8.92 2.75 -0.75
C ARG A 33 -8.14 1.44 -0.83
N GLU A 34 -7.48 1.03 0.25
CA GLU A 34 -6.71 -0.22 0.27
C GLU A 34 -7.61 -1.44 0.06
N TYR A 35 -8.80 -1.46 0.66
CA TYR A 35 -9.78 -2.50 0.40
C TYR A 35 -10.18 -2.57 -1.08
N SER A 36 -10.51 -1.42 -1.69
CA SER A 36 -10.87 -1.37 -3.11
C SER A 36 -9.73 -1.83 -3.99
N LYS A 37 -8.50 -1.41 -3.66
CA LYS A 37 -7.28 -1.81 -4.39
C LYS A 37 -7.05 -3.32 -4.30
N LEU A 38 -7.13 -3.89 -3.11
CA LEU A 38 -7.00 -5.34 -2.93
C LEU A 38 -8.06 -6.09 -3.75
N ARG A 39 -9.32 -5.69 -3.68
CA ARG A 39 -10.40 -6.34 -4.43
C ARG A 39 -10.15 -6.32 -5.94
N THR A 40 -9.65 -5.21 -6.49
CA THR A 40 -9.35 -5.12 -7.93
C THR A 40 -8.19 -6.01 -8.37
N LEU A 41 -7.29 -6.39 -7.46
CA LEU A 41 -6.13 -7.24 -7.76
C LEU A 41 -6.45 -8.74 -7.72
N VAL A 42 -7.52 -9.13 -7.04
CA VAL A 42 -7.89 -10.54 -6.85
C VAL A 42 -8.90 -10.96 -7.94
N PRO A 43 -8.52 -11.84 -8.89
CA PRO A 43 -9.32 -12.09 -10.09
C PRO A 43 -10.75 -12.59 -9.81
N SER A 44 -10.92 -13.48 -8.82
CA SER A 44 -12.22 -14.08 -8.50
C SER A 44 -13.26 -13.08 -7.94
N VAL A 45 -12.81 -11.96 -7.38
CA VAL A 45 -13.67 -10.95 -6.75
C VAL A 45 -13.61 -9.58 -7.44
N ALA A 46 -12.74 -9.40 -8.44
CA ALA A 46 -12.51 -8.10 -9.09
C ALA A 46 -13.79 -7.52 -9.73
N ASN A 47 -14.59 -8.37 -10.39
CA ASN A 47 -15.82 -7.97 -11.08
C ASN A 47 -17.05 -7.90 -10.15
N ASN A 48 -16.93 -8.40 -8.92
CA ASN A 48 -18.07 -8.57 -8.01
C ASN A 48 -18.12 -7.44 -6.97
N ASN A 49 -19.14 -6.59 -7.09
CA ASN A 49 -19.29 -5.43 -6.21
C ASN A 49 -19.88 -5.76 -4.83
N LYS A 50 -20.59 -6.89 -4.71
CA LYS A 50 -21.31 -7.32 -3.51
C LYS A 50 -20.60 -8.48 -2.82
N VAL A 51 -19.33 -8.29 -2.47
CA VAL A 51 -18.50 -9.30 -1.80
C VAL A 51 -18.14 -8.84 -0.40
N SER A 52 -18.20 -9.77 0.56
CA SER A 52 -17.84 -9.50 1.95
C SER A 52 -16.33 -9.23 2.08
N LYS A 53 -15.93 -8.46 3.10
CA LYS A 53 -14.51 -8.22 3.35
C LYS A 53 -13.74 -9.51 3.63
N VAL A 54 -14.35 -10.44 4.36
CA VAL A 54 -13.74 -11.73 4.73
C VAL A 54 -13.45 -12.53 3.46
N THR A 55 -14.43 -12.63 2.56
CA THR A 55 -14.27 -13.33 1.28
C THR A 55 -13.16 -12.71 0.42
N VAL A 56 -13.05 -11.37 0.36
CA VAL A 56 -11.94 -10.73 -0.37
C VAL A 56 -10.57 -11.14 0.19
N ILE A 57 -10.43 -11.27 1.51
CA ILE A 57 -9.18 -11.72 2.14
C ILE A 57 -8.91 -13.20 1.84
N GLU A 58 -9.92 -14.07 1.99
CA GLU A 58 -9.79 -15.50 1.70
C GLU A 58 -9.38 -15.76 0.25
N GLU A 59 -10.03 -15.07 -0.68
CA GLU A 59 -9.71 -15.17 -2.10
C GLU A 59 -8.33 -14.58 -2.43
N ALA A 60 -7.90 -13.54 -1.72
CA ALA A 60 -6.54 -13.02 -1.86
C ALA A 60 -5.48 -14.04 -1.45
N ILE A 61 -5.69 -14.77 -0.35
CA ILE A 61 -4.78 -15.81 0.13
C ILE A 61 -4.66 -16.92 -0.93
N LYS A 62 -5.80 -17.42 -1.43
CA LYS A 62 -5.83 -18.43 -2.50
C LYS A 62 -5.09 -17.96 -3.74
N TYR A 63 -5.26 -16.69 -4.11
CA TYR A 63 -4.58 -16.15 -5.28
C TYR A 63 -3.05 -16.08 -5.08
N ILE A 64 -2.58 -15.66 -3.91
CA ILE A 64 -1.15 -15.70 -3.56
C ILE A 64 -0.61 -17.13 -3.68
N ASP A 65 -1.32 -18.13 -3.13
CA ASP A 65 -0.91 -19.53 -3.22
C ASP A 65 -0.84 -20.03 -4.66
N SER A 66 -1.80 -19.64 -5.50
CA SER A 66 -1.79 -20.00 -6.92
C SER A 66 -0.60 -19.40 -7.68
N LEU A 67 -0.25 -18.14 -7.37
CA LEU A 67 0.90 -17.47 -7.96
C LEU A 67 2.21 -18.11 -7.49
N HIS A 68 2.31 -18.48 -6.21
CA HIS A 68 3.47 -19.18 -5.67
C HIS A 68 3.67 -20.53 -6.34
N LYS A 69 2.61 -21.34 -6.50
CA LYS A 69 2.67 -22.63 -7.21
C LYS A 69 3.11 -22.44 -8.66
N ALA A 70 2.48 -21.52 -9.38
CA ALA A 70 2.83 -21.24 -10.77
C ALA A 70 4.29 -20.75 -10.93
N LEU A 71 4.82 -20.02 -9.94
CA LEU A 71 6.21 -19.60 -9.94
C LEU A 71 7.15 -20.80 -9.72
N VAL A 72 6.86 -21.65 -8.73
CA VAL A 72 7.66 -22.85 -8.44
C VAL A 72 7.69 -23.80 -9.63
N GLU A 73 6.55 -24.07 -10.27
CA GLU A 73 6.47 -24.91 -11.48
C GLU A 73 7.36 -24.38 -12.60
N ARG A 74 7.35 -23.06 -12.85
CA ARG A 74 8.22 -22.46 -13.86
C ARG A 74 9.70 -22.60 -13.50
N LEU A 75 10.06 -22.41 -12.23
CA LEU A 75 11.44 -22.56 -11.77
C LEU A 75 11.92 -24.02 -11.93
N GLN A 76 11.05 -24.99 -11.68
CA GLN A 76 11.34 -26.40 -11.93
C GLN A 76 11.50 -26.70 -13.42
N ASN A 77 10.67 -26.12 -14.28
CA ASN A 77 10.73 -26.33 -15.73
C ASN A 77 11.94 -25.66 -16.41
N VAL A 78 12.48 -24.58 -15.82
CA VAL A 78 13.71 -23.90 -16.30
C VAL A 78 14.97 -24.63 -15.84
N ARG A 79 14.85 -25.54 -14.87
CA ARG A 79 15.98 -26.27 -14.32
C ARG A 79 16.51 -27.28 -15.35
N PRO A 80 17.80 -27.22 -15.76
CA PRO A 80 18.39 -28.33 -16.51
C PRO A 80 18.40 -29.57 -15.62
N ALA A 81 17.98 -30.71 -16.16
CA ALA A 81 17.98 -31.99 -15.47
C ALA A 81 19.37 -32.27 -14.86
N GLY A 82 19.48 -32.33 -13.52
CA GLY A 82 20.72 -32.72 -12.84
C GLY A 82 21.19 -31.88 -11.64
N VAL A 83 20.50 -30.82 -11.24
CA VAL A 83 20.82 -30.09 -9.99
C VAL A 83 19.72 -30.35 -8.96
N GLU A 84 20.08 -30.73 -7.73
CA GLU A 84 19.13 -31.22 -6.71
C GLU A 84 18.52 -30.10 -5.85
N ALA A 85 19.23 -29.01 -5.49
CA ALA A 85 18.65 -27.88 -4.72
C ALA A 85 18.82 -26.49 -5.38
N VAL A 86 17.76 -25.65 -5.34
CA VAL A 86 17.86 -24.22 -5.67
C VAL A 86 18.55 -23.56 -4.48
N THR A 87 19.87 -23.40 -4.56
CA THR A 87 20.67 -22.65 -3.59
C THR A 87 20.49 -21.15 -3.81
N GLU A 88 20.65 -20.33 -2.77
CA GLU A 88 20.50 -18.87 -2.86
C GLU A 88 21.36 -18.23 -3.96
N GLU A 89 22.52 -18.85 -4.27
CA GLU A 89 23.46 -18.41 -5.30
C GLU A 89 22.88 -18.55 -6.72
N ASN A 90 22.06 -19.58 -6.97
CA ASN A 90 21.50 -19.89 -8.28
C ASN A 90 20.15 -19.19 -8.53
N VAL A 91 19.50 -18.67 -7.49
CA VAL A 91 18.20 -17.97 -7.61
C VAL A 91 18.32 -16.78 -8.56
N LYS A 92 19.41 -16.00 -8.48
CA LYS A 92 19.62 -14.83 -9.35
C LYS A 92 19.71 -15.21 -10.82
N GLU A 93 20.44 -16.28 -11.13
CA GLU A 93 20.66 -16.73 -12.51
C GLU A 93 19.38 -17.28 -13.14
N VAL A 94 18.63 -18.10 -12.39
CA VAL A 94 17.33 -18.61 -12.82
C VAL A 94 16.30 -17.49 -13.01
N VAL A 95 16.28 -16.49 -12.12
CA VAL A 95 15.40 -15.31 -12.26
C VAL A 95 15.79 -14.48 -13.49
N CYS A 96 17.08 -14.21 -13.70
CA CYS A 96 17.56 -13.52 -14.90
C CYS A 96 17.20 -14.26 -16.19
N GLN A 97 17.33 -15.58 -16.21
CA GLN A 97 16.98 -16.41 -17.36
C GLN A 97 15.47 -16.40 -17.65
N MET A 98 14.64 -16.51 -16.61
CA MET A 98 13.18 -16.38 -16.74
C MET A 98 12.74 -15.00 -17.22
N MET A 99 13.38 -13.94 -16.75
CA MET A 99 13.03 -12.57 -17.15
C MET A 99 13.46 -12.27 -18.60
N SER A 100 14.59 -12.83 -19.04
CA SER A 100 15.09 -12.67 -20.41
C SER A 100 14.18 -13.37 -21.44
N PHE A 101 13.58 -14.51 -21.08
CA PHE A 101 12.63 -15.22 -21.95
C PHE A 101 11.30 -14.47 -22.16
N ASN A 102 10.88 -13.65 -21.18
CA ASN A 102 9.64 -12.88 -21.26
C ASN A 102 9.77 -11.58 -22.06
N ALA A 103 10.98 -11.05 -22.25
CA ALA A 103 11.22 -9.85 -23.07
C ALA A 103 10.88 -10.08 -24.55
N SER A 104 11.10 -11.30 -25.05
CA SER A 104 10.78 -11.71 -26.42
C SER A 104 9.27 -11.90 -26.67
N THR A 105 8.49 -12.13 -25.61
CA THR A 105 7.07 -12.52 -25.71
C THR A 105 6.11 -11.33 -25.55
N GLN A 106 6.62 -10.13 -25.25
CA GLN A 106 5.82 -8.90 -25.06
C GLN A 106 5.57 -8.07 -26.34
N GLN A 107 5.82 -8.58 -27.54
CA GLN A 107 5.56 -7.79 -28.76
C GLN A 107 4.08 -7.71 -29.17
N CYS A 108 3.17 -8.40 -28.50
CA CYS A 108 1.74 -8.31 -28.79
C CYS A 108 0.92 -8.33 -27.50
N GLN A 109 0.76 -7.17 -26.84
CA GLN A 109 -0.55 -6.62 -26.47
C GLN A 109 -0.38 -5.41 -25.53
N GLN A 110 -0.81 -4.26 -26.08
CA GLN A 110 -1.37 -3.09 -25.38
C GLN A 110 -0.40 -2.12 -24.68
N LYS A 111 -0.07 -1.09 -25.45
CA LYS A 111 0.43 0.22 -25.01
C LYS A 111 -0.48 0.80 -23.90
N ALA A 112 -0.01 0.77 -22.67
CA ALA A 112 -0.40 1.73 -21.65
C ALA A 112 0.89 2.38 -21.12
N THR A 113 1.29 3.49 -21.74
CA THR A 113 2.35 4.36 -21.24
C THR A 113 1.91 4.91 -19.88
N PHE A 114 2.42 4.30 -18.80
CA PHE A 114 2.22 4.79 -17.44
C PHE A 114 3.12 6.02 -17.25
N ASN A 115 2.59 7.20 -17.57
CA ASN A 115 3.25 8.48 -17.32
C ASN A 115 3.36 8.70 -15.80
N PHE A 116 4.50 8.34 -15.23
CA PHE A 116 4.93 8.79 -13.89
C PHE A 116 5.56 10.18 -14.03
N HIS A 117 4.74 11.21 -14.30
CA HIS A 117 5.21 12.58 -14.16
C HIS A 117 4.25 13.39 -13.28
N SER A 118 4.80 13.77 -12.12
CA SER A 118 4.42 14.94 -11.33
C SER A 118 3.01 14.97 -10.70
N LEU A 119 2.94 14.46 -9.47
CA LEU A 119 2.01 15.00 -8.46
C LEU A 119 2.77 15.42 -7.21
N GLU A 120 3.79 16.25 -7.39
CA GLU A 120 4.29 17.09 -6.29
C GLU A 120 3.33 18.27 -6.10
N LYS A 121 2.13 17.93 -5.63
CA LYS A 121 1.05 18.87 -5.36
C LYS A 121 1.51 19.73 -4.19
N LYS A 122 1.91 20.97 -4.49
CA LYS A 122 2.35 21.99 -3.52
C LYS A 122 1.50 21.91 -2.25
N ARG A 123 2.10 21.40 -1.16
CA ARG A 123 1.53 21.47 0.18
C ARG A 123 1.54 22.95 0.56
N LYS A 124 0.49 23.69 0.21
CA LYS A 124 0.24 25.02 0.78
C LYS A 124 0.16 24.81 2.30
N ILE A 125 1.14 25.35 3.00
CA ILE A 125 1.17 25.43 4.46
C ILE A 125 -0.15 26.11 4.87
N PRO A 126 -0.98 25.51 5.75
CA PRO A 126 -2.21 26.13 6.22
C PRO A 126 -1.91 27.52 6.80
N SER A 127 -2.71 28.53 6.49
CA SER A 127 -2.46 29.93 6.92
C SER A 127 -2.28 30.09 8.43
N PHE A 128 -2.90 29.22 9.23
CA PHE A 128 -2.72 29.24 10.70
C PHE A 128 -1.29 28.90 11.14
N SER A 129 -0.50 28.20 10.32
CA SER A 129 0.88 27.83 10.61
C SER A 129 1.89 28.94 10.23
N GLN A 130 1.44 30.05 9.65
CA GLN A 130 2.28 31.20 9.28
C GLN A 130 2.30 32.32 10.32
N ILE A 131 1.61 32.14 11.45
CA ILE A 131 1.57 33.13 12.53
C ILE A 131 2.73 32.86 13.49
N GLN A 132 3.92 33.31 13.12
CA GLN A 132 4.94 33.76 14.08
C GLN A 132 6.08 34.48 13.34
N ARG A 133 6.50 35.62 13.92
CA ARG A 133 7.58 36.55 13.52
C ARG A 133 7.16 37.81 12.75
N ARG A 134 6.21 38.57 13.31
CA ARG A 134 6.26 40.03 13.28
C ARG A 134 6.06 40.61 14.68
N ARG A 135 7.10 40.45 15.50
CA ARG A 135 7.38 41.35 16.64
C ARG A 135 8.89 41.57 16.68
N SER A 136 9.32 42.58 15.95
CA SER A 136 10.48 43.41 16.27
C SER A 136 10.50 44.50 15.23
N LYS A 137 9.98 45.68 15.57
CA LYS A 137 10.33 47.00 15.02
C LYS A 137 9.79 48.05 16.02
N TYR A 138 10.73 48.64 16.76
CA TYR A 138 10.64 49.90 17.53
C TYR A 138 9.68 49.95 18.73
N LEU A 139 10.24 49.81 19.94
CA LEU A 139 10.31 50.82 21.00
C LEU A 139 11.20 50.27 22.12
#